data_AF-A0A7S4NEL0-F1
#
_entry.id   AF-A0A7S4NEL0-F1
#
_cell.length_a   1.000
_cell.length_b   1.000
_cell.length_c   1.000
_cell.angle_alpha   90.00
_cell.angle_beta   90.00
_cell.angle_gamma   90.00
#
_symmetry.space_group_name_H-M   'P 1'
#
loop_
_entity.id
_entity.type
_entity.pdbx_description
1 polymer ?
#
loop_
_entity_poly.entity_id
_entity_poly.type
_entity_poly.pdbx_seq_one_letter_code
_entity_poly.pdbx_strand_id
1 'polypeptide(L)'
;TLYNAGTPRPQMSSCFLLALKDDSIEGIYDTLKTCALISKNSGGIGLHVHNIRSAGSYIRGTNGVSNGIVPMLRVFNDTARYVDQGGGKRKGSFAIYLEPWHADVMDFLNLKKNTGKEEIRARDLFYGMWIPDLFMKRVQRKAKWTLFDPKTAQGLSDCWGDEFEALYEKYEKDGKGYKIM
;
A
#
# COMPACT_ATOMS: atom_id res chain seq x y z
N THR A 1 17.46 -8.71 17.74
CA THR A 1 18.78 -9.20 18.20
C THR A 1 18.78 -9.71 19.64
N LEU A 2 18.64 -8.85 20.66
CA LEU A 2 18.78 -9.27 22.08
C LEU A 2 17.90 -10.46 22.49
N TYR A 3 16.66 -10.53 22.00
CA TYR A 3 15.74 -11.62 22.34
C TYR A 3 16.11 -12.99 21.75
N ASN A 4 16.76 -13.01 20.58
CA ASN A 4 16.88 -14.23 19.76
C ASN A 4 18.33 -14.65 19.50
N ALA A 5 19.32 -13.88 19.95
CA ALA A 5 20.72 -14.26 19.82
C ALA A 5 21.00 -15.55 20.62
N GLY A 6 21.60 -16.55 19.97
CA GLY A 6 21.92 -17.84 20.60
C GLY A 6 20.74 -18.80 20.77
N THR A 7 19.55 -18.50 20.23
CA THR A 7 18.39 -19.42 20.26
C THR A 7 18.34 -20.32 19.02
N PRO A 8 17.57 -21.43 19.02
CA PRO A 8 17.49 -22.37 17.89
C PRO A 8 16.98 -21.76 16.57
N ARG A 9 16.24 -20.65 16.64
CA ARG A 9 15.76 -19.90 15.47
C ARG A 9 16.12 -18.42 15.64
N PRO A 10 17.36 -18.02 15.32
CA PRO A 10 17.88 -16.71 15.65
C PRO A 10 17.40 -15.64 14.65
N GLN A 11 16.12 -15.28 14.70
CA GLN A 11 15.62 -14.11 13.93
C GLN A 11 16.11 -12.82 14.60
N MET A 12 17.21 -12.27 14.08
CA MET A 12 17.84 -11.08 14.67
C MET A 12 17.35 -9.77 14.06
N SER A 13 16.88 -9.81 12.81
CA SER A 13 16.33 -8.66 12.08
C SER A 13 14.91 -8.33 12.53
N SER A 14 14.65 -7.05 12.79
CA SER A 14 13.36 -6.59 13.32
C SER A 14 12.46 -5.94 12.28
N CYS A 15 13.02 -5.37 11.21
CA CYS A 15 12.27 -4.59 10.22
C CYS A 15 12.46 -5.17 8.82
N PHE A 16 11.39 -5.26 8.06
CA PHE A 16 11.36 -5.79 6.70
C PHE A 16 10.61 -4.82 5.80
N LEU A 17 11.14 -4.56 4.62
CA LEU A 17 10.49 -3.79 3.57
C LEU A 17 10.09 -4.75 2.46
N LEU A 18 8.82 -4.70 2.06
CA LEU A 18 8.26 -5.58 1.05
C LEU A 18 7.59 -4.76 -0.04
N ALA A 19 7.72 -5.29 -1.25
CA ALA A 19 6.92 -4.91 -2.39
C ALA A 19 5.76 -5.89 -2.53
N LEU A 20 4.58 -5.37 -2.88
CA LEU A 20 3.51 -6.24 -3.34
C LEU A 20 3.91 -6.80 -4.71
N LYS A 21 3.98 -8.14 -4.82
CA LYS A 21 4.63 -8.81 -5.95
C LYS A 21 4.04 -8.47 -7.33
N ASP A 22 2.72 -8.46 -7.42
CA ASP A 22 1.99 -8.29 -8.68
C ASP A 22 0.54 -7.87 -8.42
N ASP A 23 -0.07 -7.19 -9.39
CA ASP A 23 -1.48 -6.76 -9.40
C ASP A 23 -2.41 -7.92 -9.80
N SER A 24 -2.30 -9.01 -9.05
CA SER A 24 -3.03 -10.27 -9.21
C SER A 24 -3.41 -10.87 -7.86
N ILE A 25 -4.40 -11.76 -7.84
CA ILE A 25 -4.80 -12.45 -6.59
C ILE A 25 -3.63 -13.28 -6.07
N GLU A 26 -2.93 -13.97 -6.97
CA GLU A 26 -1.74 -14.75 -6.67
C GLU A 26 -0.66 -13.87 -6.03
N GLY A 27 -0.33 -12.72 -6.64
CA GLY A 27 0.64 -11.76 -6.11
C GLY A 27 0.27 -11.21 -4.73
N ILE A 28 -1.01 -10.87 -4.55
CA ILE A 28 -1.55 -10.36 -3.27
C ILE A 28 -1.43 -11.42 -2.17
N TYR A 29 -1.89 -12.65 -2.42
CA TYR A 29 -1.90 -13.72 -1.41
C TYR A 29 -0.49 -14.26 -1.11
N ASP A 30 0.41 -14.28 -2.09
CA ASP A 30 1.83 -14.58 -1.86
C ASP A 30 2.50 -13.55 -0.96
N THR A 31 2.19 -12.27 -1.19
CA THR A 31 2.68 -11.16 -0.36
C THR A 31 2.11 -11.29 1.05
N LEU A 32 0.82 -11.57 1.18
CA LEU A 32 0.14 -11.79 2.46
C LEU A 32 0.76 -12.96 3.25
N LYS A 33 1.01 -14.09 2.59
CA LYS A 33 1.71 -15.24 3.17
C LYS A 33 3.10 -14.85 3.69
N THR A 34 3.84 -14.06 2.91
CA THR A 34 5.16 -13.55 3.30
C THR A 34 5.05 -12.67 4.55
N CYS A 35 4.07 -11.76 4.58
CA CYS A 35 3.80 -10.92 5.75
C CYS A 35 3.45 -11.75 7.00
N ALA A 36 2.62 -12.78 6.86
CA ALA A 36 2.27 -13.66 7.98
C ALA A 36 3.50 -14.41 8.52
N LEU A 37 4.37 -14.92 7.65
CA LEU A 37 5.60 -15.61 8.05
C LEU A 37 6.60 -14.68 8.76
N ILE A 38 6.71 -13.42 8.31
CA ILE A 38 7.55 -12.41 8.97
C ILE A 38 6.95 -12.03 10.33
N SER A 39 5.64 -11.76 10.39
CA SER A 39 4.94 -11.41 11.63
C SER A 39 5.05 -12.53 12.67
N LYS A 40 4.95 -13.80 12.25
CA LYS A 40 5.13 -14.97 13.13
C LYS A 40 6.47 -14.93 13.89
N ASN A 41 7.52 -14.40 13.26
CA ASN A 41 8.86 -14.31 13.83
C ASN A 41 9.17 -12.91 14.41
N SER A 42 8.14 -12.17 14.82
CA SER A 42 8.25 -10.84 15.45
C SER A 42 8.85 -9.73 14.58
N GLY A 43 8.77 -9.86 13.26
CA GLY A 43 9.20 -8.80 12.33
C GLY A 43 8.12 -7.74 12.11
N GLY A 44 8.50 -6.46 12.16
CA GLY A 44 7.70 -5.34 11.67
C GLY A 44 7.86 -5.18 10.16
N ILE A 45 6.79 -4.75 9.49
CA ILE A 45 6.72 -4.73 8.02
C ILE A 45 6.41 -3.33 7.52
N GLY A 46 7.20 -2.83 6.58
CA GLY A 46 6.81 -1.77 5.65
C GLY A 46 6.40 -2.40 4.33
N LEU A 47 5.18 -2.19 3.87
CA LEU A 47 4.66 -2.73 2.61
C LEU A 47 4.18 -1.58 1.74
N HIS A 48 4.74 -1.43 0.54
CA HIS A 48 4.18 -0.50 -0.44
C HIS A 48 3.14 -1.21 -1.31
N VAL A 49 2.07 -0.49 -1.67
CA VAL A 49 0.93 -1.01 -2.45
C VAL A 49 0.61 -0.15 -3.68
N HIS A 50 1.58 0.64 -4.14
CA HIS A 50 1.44 1.58 -5.25
C HIS A 50 1.01 0.94 -6.57
N ASN A 51 1.30 -0.34 -6.75
CA ASN A 51 1.07 -1.10 -7.99
C ASN A 51 -0.30 -1.79 -8.07
N ILE A 52 -1.11 -1.73 -7.03
CA ILE A 52 -2.45 -2.35 -7.04
C ILE A 52 -3.45 -1.43 -7.75
N ARG A 53 -4.23 -1.98 -8.68
CA ARG A 53 -5.25 -1.21 -9.39
C ARG A 53 -6.30 -0.60 -8.45
N SER A 54 -6.77 0.59 -8.77
CA SER A 54 -7.75 1.33 -7.97
C SER A 54 -9.18 0.78 -8.09
N ALA A 55 -10.08 1.29 -7.24
CA ALA A 55 -11.50 0.95 -7.32
C ALA A 55 -12.10 1.33 -8.68
N GLY A 56 -12.95 0.45 -9.23
CA GLY A 56 -13.56 0.62 -10.56
C GLY A 56 -12.67 0.19 -11.74
N SER A 57 -11.41 -0.18 -11.51
CA SER A 57 -10.52 -0.65 -12.56
C SER A 57 -10.99 -1.96 -13.18
N TYR A 58 -10.99 -2.06 -14.52
CA TYR A 58 -11.47 -3.25 -15.24
C TYR A 58 -10.60 -4.50 -14.99
N ILE A 59 -11.23 -5.66 -14.81
CA ILE A 59 -10.56 -6.96 -14.65
C ILE A 59 -10.86 -7.83 -15.87
N ARG A 60 -9.85 -8.03 -16.73
CA ARG A 60 -10.01 -8.78 -17.99
C ARG A 60 -10.40 -10.24 -17.77
N GLY A 61 -9.82 -10.92 -16.77
CA GLY A 61 -10.03 -12.35 -16.56
C GLY A 61 -11.44 -12.73 -16.09
N THR A 62 -12.08 -11.87 -15.29
CA THR A 62 -13.42 -12.13 -14.72
C THR A 62 -14.51 -11.25 -15.31
N ASN A 63 -14.16 -10.37 -16.25
CA ASN A 63 -15.03 -9.32 -16.81
C ASN A 63 -15.70 -8.43 -15.74
N GLY A 64 -15.06 -8.30 -14.58
CA GLY A 64 -15.54 -7.50 -13.45
C GLY A 64 -14.79 -6.19 -13.27
N VAL A 65 -15.05 -5.51 -12.16
CA VAL A 65 -14.33 -4.31 -11.72
C VAL A 65 -13.65 -4.55 -10.38
N SER A 66 -12.50 -3.90 -10.17
CA SER A 66 -11.77 -3.94 -8.91
C SER A 66 -12.52 -3.20 -7.81
N ASN A 67 -12.46 -3.72 -6.59
CA ASN A 67 -12.95 -3.02 -5.40
C ASN A 67 -11.87 -2.10 -4.79
N GLY A 68 -10.70 -1.98 -5.42
CA GLY A 68 -9.60 -1.12 -4.98
C GLY A 68 -8.82 -1.66 -3.79
N ILE A 69 -7.99 -0.80 -3.20
CA ILE A 69 -7.06 -1.18 -2.13
C ILE A 69 -7.75 -1.40 -0.78
N VAL A 70 -8.93 -0.81 -0.53
CA VAL A 70 -9.57 -0.84 0.79
C VAL A 70 -9.93 -2.27 1.23
N PRO A 71 -10.64 -3.09 0.44
CA PRO A 71 -10.94 -4.47 0.85
C PRO A 71 -9.69 -5.34 0.95
N MET A 72 -8.70 -5.13 0.07
CA MET A 72 -7.41 -5.82 0.16
C MET A 72 -6.72 -5.53 1.50
N LEU A 73 -6.63 -4.26 1.89
CA LEU A 73 -5.99 -3.86 3.14
C LEU A 73 -6.72 -4.37 4.38
N ARG A 74 -8.03 -4.64 4.30
CA ARG A 74 -8.75 -5.33 5.38
C ARG A 74 -8.26 -6.76 5.59
N VAL A 75 -7.95 -7.49 4.52
CA VAL A 75 -7.36 -8.84 4.64
C VAL A 75 -5.98 -8.78 5.32
N PHE A 76 -5.17 -7.78 4.98
CA PHE A 76 -3.89 -7.52 5.67
C PHE A 76 -4.11 -7.14 7.15
N ASN A 77 -5.12 -6.33 7.45
CA ASN A 77 -5.48 -5.96 8.81
C ASN A 77 -5.82 -7.18 9.66
N ASP A 78 -6.69 -8.05 9.15
CA ASP A 78 -7.12 -9.25 9.87
C ASP A 78 -5.97 -10.25 10.04
N THR A 79 -5.06 -10.31 9.07
CA THR A 79 -3.82 -11.09 9.19
C THR A 79 -2.88 -10.53 10.27
N ALA A 80 -2.74 -9.20 10.36
CA ALA A 80 -1.93 -8.56 11.40
C ALA A 80 -2.50 -8.81 12.81
N ARG A 81 -3.84 -8.87 12.93
CA ARG A 81 -4.53 -9.23 14.18
C ARG A 81 -4.35 -10.71 14.54
N TYR A 82 -4.45 -11.59 13.55
CA TYR A 82 -4.38 -13.04 13.75
C TYR A 82 -2.97 -13.49 14.12
N VAL A 83 -1.94 -12.96 13.46
CA VAL A 83 -0.54 -13.35 13.68
C VAL A 83 0.15 -12.41 14.66
N ASP A 84 -0.13 -12.59 15.95
CA ASP A 84 0.29 -11.73 17.08
C ASP A 84 1.68 -12.04 17.67
N GLN A 85 2.62 -12.48 16.81
CA GLN A 85 4.00 -12.78 17.18
C GLN A 85 4.17 -13.88 18.25
N GLY A 86 3.29 -14.89 18.23
CA GLY A 86 3.47 -16.12 19.00
C GLY A 86 3.01 -16.02 20.45
N GLY A 87 1.78 -15.54 20.67
CA GLY A 87 1.14 -15.56 21.99
C GLY A 87 1.17 -14.22 22.72
N GLY A 88 0.98 -13.12 22.00
CA GLY A 88 0.69 -11.81 22.60
C GLY A 88 1.90 -10.99 23.07
N LYS A 89 3.15 -11.40 22.77
CA LYS A 89 4.34 -10.61 23.15
C LYS A 89 4.35 -9.23 22.49
N ARG A 90 3.83 -9.11 21.26
CA ARG A 90 3.66 -7.85 20.53
C ARG A 90 2.68 -8.04 19.38
N LYS A 91 1.80 -7.07 19.15
CA LYS A 91 0.87 -7.11 18.01
C LYS A 91 1.63 -7.08 16.68
N GLY A 92 1.14 -7.80 15.67
CA GLY A 92 1.60 -7.64 14.29
C GLY A 92 1.53 -6.15 13.89
N SER A 93 2.57 -5.65 13.22
CA SER A 93 2.67 -4.23 12.87
C SER A 93 3.12 -4.08 11.43
N PHE A 94 2.17 -3.70 10.58
CA PHE A 94 2.38 -3.43 9.16
C PHE A 94 2.14 -1.95 8.90
N ALA A 95 3.14 -1.26 8.35
CA ALA A 95 3.03 0.08 7.81
C ALA A 95 2.82 -0.01 6.30
N ILE A 96 1.69 0.47 5.83
CA ILE A 96 1.33 0.49 4.42
C ILE A 96 1.76 1.83 3.83
N TYR A 97 2.48 1.78 2.71
CA TYR A 97 2.92 2.95 1.97
C TYR A 97 2.12 3.12 0.68
N LEU A 98 1.62 4.34 0.45
CA LEU A 98 0.93 4.73 -0.77
C LEU A 98 1.43 6.08 -1.28
N GLU A 99 1.58 6.22 -2.60
CA GLU A 99 1.88 7.51 -3.22
C GLU A 99 0.61 8.34 -3.44
N PRO A 100 0.69 9.68 -3.31
CA PRO A 100 -0.50 10.54 -3.32
C PRO A 100 -1.19 10.67 -4.68
N TRP A 101 -0.60 10.16 -5.76
CA TRP A 101 -1.24 10.12 -7.07
C TRP A 101 -2.20 8.94 -7.23
N HIS A 102 -2.19 7.95 -6.33
CA HIS A 102 -3.05 6.78 -6.46
C HIS A 102 -4.54 7.14 -6.29
N ALA A 103 -5.42 6.62 -7.15
CA ALA A 103 -6.84 7.02 -7.15
C ALA A 103 -7.61 6.71 -5.86
N ASP A 104 -7.21 5.68 -5.12
CA ASP A 104 -7.80 5.35 -3.82
C ASP A 104 -7.18 6.12 -2.63
N VAL A 105 -6.32 7.13 -2.86
CA VAL A 105 -5.59 7.84 -1.79
C VAL A 105 -6.51 8.44 -0.73
N MET A 106 -7.69 8.95 -1.13
CA MET A 106 -8.62 9.57 -0.18
C MET A 106 -9.21 8.55 0.78
N ASP A 107 -9.53 7.34 0.31
CA ASP A 107 -10.02 6.28 1.15
C ASP A 107 -8.90 5.70 2.03
N PHE A 108 -7.68 5.60 1.49
CA PHE A 108 -6.49 5.23 2.23
C PHE A 108 -6.26 6.12 3.47
N LEU A 109 -6.36 7.44 3.31
CA LEU A 109 -6.24 8.40 4.41
C LEU A 109 -7.33 8.25 5.49
N ASN A 110 -8.45 7.61 5.16
CA ASN A 110 -9.58 7.40 6.07
C ASN A 110 -9.51 6.08 6.86
N LEU A 111 -8.64 5.14 6.48
CA LEU A 111 -8.66 3.76 7.00
C LEU A 111 -8.44 3.65 8.52
N LYS A 112 -7.71 4.60 9.12
CA LYS A 112 -7.43 4.62 10.56
C LYS A 112 -8.39 5.47 11.39
N LYS A 113 -9.35 6.16 10.76
CA LYS A 113 -10.30 7.02 11.50
C LYS A 113 -11.17 6.18 12.44
N ASN A 114 -11.42 6.70 13.64
CA ASN A 114 -12.31 6.03 14.61
C ASN A 114 -13.76 6.05 14.14
N THR A 115 -14.18 7.13 13.48
CA THR A 115 -15.55 7.31 12.98
C THR A 115 -15.77 6.69 11.60
N GLY A 116 -17.03 6.37 11.30
CA GLY A 116 -17.49 5.82 10.02
C GLY A 116 -17.71 4.31 10.05
N LYS A 117 -18.08 3.77 8.88
CA LYS A 117 -18.44 2.36 8.69
C LYS A 117 -17.25 1.43 8.89
N GLU A 118 -17.45 0.30 9.57
CA GLU A 118 -16.36 -0.63 9.90
C GLU A 118 -15.82 -1.36 8.67
N GLU A 119 -16.67 -1.57 7.66
CA GLU A 119 -16.32 -2.33 6.46
C GLU A 119 -15.30 -1.61 5.55
N ILE A 120 -15.02 -0.34 5.85
CA ILE A 120 -14.06 0.53 5.15
C ILE A 120 -12.96 1.02 6.10
N ARG A 121 -12.63 0.23 7.12
CA ARG A 121 -11.60 0.54 8.12
C ARG A 121 -10.62 -0.61 8.27
N ALA A 122 -9.38 -0.25 8.60
CA ALA A 122 -8.29 -1.17 8.89
C ALA A 122 -7.37 -0.53 9.94
N ARG A 123 -7.82 -0.50 11.19
CA ARG A 123 -7.19 0.32 12.25
C ARG A 123 -5.94 -0.29 12.87
N ASP A 124 -5.74 -1.60 12.73
CA ASP A 124 -4.57 -2.31 13.24
C ASP A 124 -3.34 -2.12 12.34
N LEU A 125 -3.54 -1.63 11.12
CA LEU A 125 -2.47 -1.19 10.22
C LEU A 125 -1.97 0.21 10.56
N PHE A 126 -0.75 0.51 10.12
CA PHE A 126 -0.16 1.85 10.10
C PHE A 126 -0.08 2.34 8.66
N TYR A 127 -0.06 3.65 8.48
CA TYR A 127 -0.16 4.27 7.15
C TYR A 127 0.94 5.32 6.98
N GLY A 128 1.64 5.26 5.85
CA GLY A 128 2.66 6.20 5.43
C GLY A 128 2.37 6.71 4.02
N MET A 129 2.60 8.00 3.80
CA MET A 129 2.56 8.58 2.45
C MET A 129 3.97 8.57 1.88
N TRP A 130 4.11 8.08 0.65
CA TRP A 130 5.35 8.17 -0.12
C TRP A 130 5.23 9.35 -1.07
N ILE A 131 5.76 10.51 -0.70
CA ILE A 131 5.39 11.79 -1.32
C ILE A 131 6.44 12.20 -2.36
N PRO A 132 6.08 12.33 -3.66
CA PRO A 132 6.96 12.94 -4.64
C PRO A 132 7.01 14.46 -4.46
N ASP A 133 8.17 15.06 -4.75
CA ASP A 133 8.37 16.51 -4.66
C ASP A 133 7.33 17.30 -5.47
N LEU A 134 6.92 16.78 -6.63
CA LEU A 134 5.87 17.37 -7.46
C LEU A 134 4.57 17.63 -6.71
N PHE A 135 4.16 16.71 -5.85
CA PHE A 135 2.95 16.88 -5.04
C PHE A 135 3.08 18.12 -4.14
N MET A 136 4.20 18.25 -3.45
CA MET A 136 4.48 19.40 -2.57
C MET A 136 4.57 20.71 -3.36
N LYS A 137 5.23 20.69 -4.53
CA LYS A 137 5.30 21.84 -5.46
C LYS A 137 3.90 22.27 -5.91
N ARG A 138 3.01 21.33 -6.25
CA ARG A 138 1.63 21.62 -6.69
C ARG A 138 0.77 22.15 -5.55
N VAL A 139 0.88 21.58 -4.34
CA VAL A 139 0.19 22.10 -3.14
C VAL A 139 0.59 23.54 -2.86
N GLN A 140 1.89 23.85 -2.86
CA GLN A 140 2.39 25.21 -2.61
C GLN A 140 1.85 26.23 -3.63
N ARG A 141 1.71 25.80 -4.90
CA ARG A 141 1.18 26.63 -5.99
C ARG A 141 -0.33 26.64 -6.10
N LYS A 142 -1.05 25.90 -5.22
CA LYS A 142 -2.50 25.66 -5.34
C LYS A 142 -2.89 25.13 -6.73
N ALA A 143 -2.04 24.30 -7.32
CA ALA A 143 -2.24 23.69 -8.62
C ALA A 143 -3.07 22.40 -8.50
N LYS A 144 -3.66 21.99 -9.63
CA LYS A 144 -4.43 20.75 -9.74
C LYS A 144 -3.55 19.52 -9.52
N TRP A 145 -4.11 18.50 -8.91
CA TRP A 145 -3.45 17.19 -8.73
C TRP A 145 -4.28 16.09 -9.38
N THR A 146 -3.67 15.35 -10.30
CA THR A 146 -4.32 14.24 -10.99
C THR A 146 -4.10 12.93 -10.25
N LEU A 147 -5.18 12.19 -10.05
CA LEU A 147 -5.20 10.85 -9.53
C LEU A 147 -5.22 9.83 -10.67
N PHE A 148 -4.47 8.74 -10.53
CA PHE A 148 -4.29 7.71 -11.53
C PHE A 148 -4.57 6.32 -10.97
N ASP A 149 -5.01 5.43 -11.87
CA ASP A 149 -4.98 3.98 -11.68
C ASP A 149 -3.60 3.48 -12.14
N PRO A 150 -2.83 2.75 -11.31
CA PRO A 150 -1.54 2.17 -11.71
C PRO A 150 -1.61 1.36 -13.01
N LYS A 151 -2.78 0.75 -13.30
CA LYS A 151 -2.99 0.00 -14.54
C LYS A 151 -2.86 0.87 -15.79
N THR A 152 -3.33 2.13 -15.75
CA THR A 152 -3.27 3.06 -16.89
C THR A 152 -2.01 3.92 -16.87
N ALA A 153 -1.48 4.22 -15.69
CA ALA A 153 -0.29 5.04 -15.46
C ALA A 153 0.87 4.20 -14.88
N GLN A 154 1.34 3.24 -15.66
CA GLN A 154 2.39 2.29 -15.26
C GLN A 154 3.75 2.98 -15.08
N GLY A 155 4.56 2.50 -14.14
CA GLY A 155 5.92 2.99 -13.92
C GLY A 155 6.03 4.27 -13.10
N LEU A 156 4.92 4.90 -12.67
CA LEU A 156 4.98 6.05 -11.76
C LEU A 156 5.68 5.71 -10.43
N SER A 157 5.53 4.49 -9.92
CA SER A 157 6.22 4.04 -8.70
C SER A 157 7.67 3.61 -8.91
N ASP A 158 8.11 3.47 -10.16
CA ASP A 158 9.40 2.89 -10.53
C ASP A 158 10.38 3.96 -11.03
N CYS A 159 9.99 5.24 -10.98
CA CYS A 159 10.81 6.40 -11.29
C CYS A 159 10.69 7.47 -10.19
N TRP A 160 11.60 8.44 -10.18
CA TRP A 160 11.64 9.49 -9.17
C TRP A 160 12.24 10.78 -9.74
N GLY A 161 12.13 11.89 -9.00
CA GLY A 161 12.69 13.18 -9.40
C GLY A 161 12.14 13.68 -10.73
N ASP A 162 13.01 14.21 -11.59
CA ASP A 162 12.63 14.80 -12.89
C ASP A 162 11.98 13.77 -13.84
N GLU A 163 12.38 12.50 -13.75
CA GLU A 163 11.80 11.42 -14.56
C GLU A 163 10.33 11.17 -14.17
N PHE A 164 10.05 11.13 -12.86
CA PHE A 164 8.68 11.06 -12.35
C PHE A 164 7.85 12.25 -12.81
N GLU A 165 8.38 13.47 -12.71
CA GLU A 165 7.67 14.69 -13.13
C GLU A 165 7.31 14.64 -14.61
N ALA A 166 8.25 14.26 -15.47
CA ALA A 166 8.03 14.14 -16.90
C ALA A 166 6.98 13.06 -17.23
N LEU A 167 7.04 11.90 -16.58
CA LEU A 167 6.11 10.79 -16.82
C LEU A 167 4.69 11.13 -16.32
N TYR A 168 4.59 11.72 -15.13
CA TYR A 168 3.33 12.16 -14.55
C TYR A 168 2.62 13.19 -15.45
N GLU A 169 3.34 14.23 -15.88
CA GLU A 169 2.77 15.26 -16.76
C GLU A 169 2.43 14.72 -18.16
N LYS A 170 3.17 13.74 -18.65
CA LYS A 170 2.82 13.04 -19.90
C LYS A 170 1.48 12.33 -19.74
N TYR A 171 1.25 11.60 -18.65
CA TYR A 171 -0.03 10.93 -18.42
C TYR A 171 -1.21 11.89 -18.20
N GLU A 172 -0.97 13.08 -17.64
CA GLU A 172 -1.97 14.14 -17.62
C GLU A 172 -2.33 14.60 -19.05
N LYS A 173 -1.33 14.84 -19.92
CA LYS A 173 -1.54 15.26 -21.31
C LYS A 173 -2.25 14.19 -22.15
N ASP A 174 -1.91 12.92 -21.92
CA ASP A 174 -2.52 11.77 -22.60
C ASP A 174 -3.96 11.49 -22.10
N GLY A 175 -4.47 12.25 -21.13
CA GLY A 175 -5.83 12.09 -20.61
C GLY A 175 -6.04 10.79 -19.81
N LYS A 176 -4.97 10.23 -19.21
CA LYS A 176 -5.03 8.98 -18.46
C LYS A 176 -5.47 9.13 -17.00
N GLY A 177 -5.75 10.37 -16.57
CA GLY A 177 -6.21 10.68 -15.22
C GLY A 177 -7.56 10.05 -14.92
N TYR A 178 -7.68 9.46 -13.74
CA TYR A 178 -8.94 8.95 -13.21
C TYR A 178 -9.81 10.10 -12.66
N LYS A 179 -9.19 11.01 -11.91
CA LYS A 179 -9.85 12.16 -11.29
C LYS A 179 -8.86 13.29 -11.07
N ILE A 180 -9.33 14.53 -11.15
CA ILE A 180 -8.53 15.73 -10.84
C ILE A 180 -9.04 16.32 -9.52
N MET A 181 -8.12 16.66 -8.62
CA MET A 181 -8.34 17.35 -7.34
C MET A 181 -7.83 18.78 -7.37
#